data_AF-A0A9N9IUE7-F1
#
_entry.id   AF-A0A9N9IUE7-F1
#
_cell.length_a   1.000
_cell.length_b   1.000
_cell.length_c   1.000
_cell.angle_alpha   90.00
_cell.angle_beta   90.00
_cell.angle_gamma   90.00
#
_symmetry.space_group_name_H-M   'P 1'
#
loop_
_entity.id
_entity.type
_entity.pdbx_description
1 polymer ?
#
loop_
_entity_poly.entity_id
_entity_poly.type
_entity_poly.pdbx_seq_one_letter_code
_entity_poly.pdbx_strand_id
1 'polypeptide(L)' 'MSDQQKFRIEKDTFGEIEVPADRYWGAQTQRHVIIALSLIIDNSKSKRMPDPLIKAFGVLKKAAATVNMIY' A
#
# COMPACT_ATOMS: atom_id res chain seq x y z
N MET A 1 -29.46 -5.84 -4.11
CA MET A 1 -28.27 -6.55 -4.64
C MET A 1 -27.45 -5.57 -5.46
N SER A 2 -26.32 -5.09 -4.97
CA SER A 2 -25.32 -4.36 -5.78
C SER A 2 -23.97 -4.38 -5.06
N ASP A 3 -23.28 -5.51 -5.16
CA ASP A 3 -21.98 -5.79 -4.54
C ASP A 3 -20.82 -5.35 -5.46
N GLN A 4 -20.93 -4.21 -6.15
CA GLN A 4 -20.06 -3.83 -7.27
C GLN A 4 -18.92 -2.84 -6.95
N GLN A 5 -18.65 -2.53 -5.68
CA GLN A 5 -17.57 -1.59 -5.31
C GLN A 5 -16.68 -2.07 -4.15
N LYS A 6 -16.50 -3.39 -4.00
CA LYS A 6 -15.59 -3.92 -2.96
C LYS A 6 -14.11 -3.88 -3.36
N PHE A 7 -13.82 -3.98 -4.66
CA PHE A 7 -12.46 -4.08 -5.18
C PHE A 7 -12.29 -3.22 -6.43
N ARG A 8 -11.08 -2.67 -6.61
CA ARG A 8 -10.59 -2.03 -7.83
C ARG A 8 -9.51 -2.91 -8.46
N ILE A 9 -9.50 -3.01 -9.77
CA ILE A 9 -8.48 -3.77 -10.50
C ILE A 9 -7.34 -2.82 -10.84
N GLU A 10 -6.13 -3.14 -10.38
CA GLU A 10 -4.91 -2.43 -10.74
C GLU A 10 -3.94 -3.36 -11.47
N LYS A 11 -3.06 -2.80 -12.30
CA LYS A 11 -2.06 -3.54 -13.07
C LYS A 11 -0.64 -3.13 -12.66
N ASP A 12 0.19 -4.11 -12.36
CA ASP A 12 1.63 -3.96 -12.12
C ASP A 12 2.42 -4.78 -13.16
N THR A 13 3.76 -4.77 -13.10
CA THR A 13 4.62 -5.48 -14.06
C THR A 13 4.30 -6.97 -14.20
N PHE A 14 3.83 -7.65 -13.15
CA PHE A 14 3.43 -9.07 -13.27
C PHE A 14 1.93 -9.29 -13.50
N GLY A 15 1.18 -8.29 -13.95
CA GLY A 15 -0.23 -8.44 -14.32
C GLY A 15 -1.22 -7.82 -13.34
N GLU A 16 -2.49 -8.12 -13.58
CA GLU A 16 -3.65 -7.53 -12.90
C GLU A 16 -3.87 -8.10 -11.50
N ILE A 17 -4.35 -7.28 -10.58
CA ILE A 17 -4.63 -7.64 -9.19
C ILE A 17 -5.83 -6.87 -8.64
N GLU A 18 -6.64 -7.55 -7.86
CA GLU A 18 -7.76 -6.96 -7.13
C GLU A 18 -7.26 -6.29 -5.84
N VAL A 19 -7.48 -4.99 -5.74
CA VAL A 19 -7.14 -4.16 -4.58
C VAL A 19 -8.43 -3.72 -3.90
N PRO A 20 -8.59 -3.87 -2.58
CA PRO A 20 -9.78 -3.40 -1.87
C PRO A 20 -10.01 -1.89 -2.06
N ALA A 21 -11.26 -1.50 -2.33
CA ALA A 21 -11.61 -0.10 -2.60
C ALA A 21 -11.57 0.78 -1.33
N ASP A 22 -11.60 0.18 -0.15
CA ASP A 22 -11.51 0.85 1.17
C ASP A 22 -10.08 1.29 1.53
N ARG A 23 -9.07 0.91 0.74
CA ARG A 23 -7.65 1.13 1.03
C ARG A 23 -7.01 2.07 0.03
N TYR A 24 -6.11 2.95 0.48
CA TYR A 24 -5.40 3.89 -0.38
C TYR A 24 -4.17 3.33 -1.11
N TRP A 25 -3.69 2.14 -0.75
CA TRP A 25 -2.51 1.54 -1.38
C TRP A 25 -2.83 0.86 -2.71
N GLY A 26 -1.86 0.73 -3.60
CA GLY A 26 -2.05 0.12 -4.93
C GLY A 26 -1.56 -1.33 -5.07
N ALA A 27 -1.41 -1.76 -6.33
CA ALA A 27 -1.10 -3.13 -6.74
C ALA A 27 0.17 -3.71 -6.09
N GLN A 28 1.26 -2.95 -6.02
CA GLN A 28 2.53 -3.42 -5.45
C GLN A 28 2.40 -3.71 -3.95
N THR A 29 1.77 -2.81 -3.20
CA THR A 29 1.51 -3.04 -1.78
C THR A 29 0.53 -4.19 -1.59
N GLN A 30 -0.49 -4.31 -2.45
CA GLN A 30 -1.44 -5.42 -2.39
C GLN A 30 -0.74 -6.77 -2.61
N ARG A 31 0.20 -6.88 -3.56
CA ARG A 31 1.01 -8.09 -3.73
C ARG A 31 1.85 -8.41 -2.50
N HIS A 32 2.47 -7.40 -1.90
CA HIS A 32 3.19 -7.58 -0.65
C HIS A 32 2.26 -8.00 0.49
N VAL A 33 1.05 -7.47 0.57
CA VAL A 33 0.05 -7.90 1.57
C VAL A 33 -0.35 -9.37 1.33
N ILE A 34 -0.65 -9.75 0.09
CA ILE A 34 -1.02 -11.14 -0.24
C ILE A 34 0.14 -12.12 0.00
N ILE A 35 1.40 -11.71 -0.14
CA ILE A 35 2.54 -12.62 0.08
C ILE A 35 3.02 -12.54 1.54
N ALA A 36 3.30 -11.35 2.05
CA ALA A 36 3.89 -11.14 3.36
C ALA A 36 2.87 -11.11 4.50
N LEU A 37 1.67 -10.57 4.30
CA LEU A 37 0.62 -10.56 5.35
C LEU A 37 -0.12 -11.89 5.41
N SER A 38 -0.30 -12.61 4.29
CA SER A 38 -0.93 -13.95 4.31
C SER A 38 -0.05 -15.02 4.95
N LEU A 39 1.27 -14.84 4.98
CA LEU A 39 2.20 -15.67 5.75
C LEU A 39 2.18 -15.34 7.25
N ILE A 40 1.50 -14.26 7.65
CA ILE A 40 1.35 -13.84 9.05
C ILE A 40 0.02 -14.39 9.56
N ILE A 41 0.04 -15.65 9.96
CA ILE A 41 -1.07 -16.35 10.64
C ILE A 41 -1.31 -15.76 12.06
N ASP A 42 -0.33 -15.04 12.60
CA ASP A 42 -0.40 -14.40 13.91
C ASP A 42 -0.79 -12.92 13.80
N ASN A 43 -1.98 -12.57 14.30
CA ASN A 43 -2.55 -11.21 14.38
C ASN A 43 -1.76 -10.25 15.31
N SER A 44 -0.48 -10.51 15.54
CA SER A 44 0.37 -9.65 16.34
C SER A 44 0.66 -8.35 15.58
N LYS A 45 0.14 -7.24 16.11
CA LYS A 45 0.45 -5.85 15.69
C LYS A 45 1.95 -5.54 15.69
N SER A 46 2.77 -6.40 16.31
CA SER A 46 4.21 -6.24 16.51
C SER A 46 5.05 -6.25 15.22
N LYS A 47 4.51 -6.65 14.06
CA LYS A 47 5.26 -6.74 12.80
C LYS A 47 4.93 -5.66 11.76
N ARG A 48 4.10 -4.68 12.13
CA ARG A 48 3.84 -3.49 11.31
C ARG A 48 5.04 -2.54 11.37
N MET A 49 5.22 -1.76 10.31
CA MET A 49 6.22 -0.69 10.30
C MET A 49 5.91 0.30 11.43
N PRO A 50 6.92 0.74 12.21
CA PRO A 50 6.69 1.70 13.29
C PRO A 50 6.13 3.03 12.78
N ASP A 51 5.15 3.58 13.49
CA ASP A 51 4.57 4.91 13.21
C ASP A 51 5.60 6.03 12.99
N PRO A 52 6.70 6.16 13.77
CA PRO A 52 7.69 7.21 13.50
C PRO A 52 8.37 7.06 12.15
N LEU A 53 8.57 5.83 11.66
CA LEU A 53 9.18 5.58 10.36
C LEU A 53 8.24 5.97 9.22
N ILE A 54 6.94 5.66 9.35
CA ILE A 54 5.91 6.08 8.38
C ILE A 54 5.86 7.61 8.26
N LYS A 55 5.92 8.32 9.40
CA LYS A 55 5.97 9.79 9.43
C LYS A 55 7.23 10.33 8.75
N ALA A 56 8.39 9.72 9.01
CA ALA A 56 9.65 10.10 8.37
C ALA A 56 9.58 9.95 6.83
N PHE A 57 8.97 8.89 6.32
CA PHE A 57 8.72 8.73 4.87
C PHE A 57 7.85 9.84 4.30
N GLY A 58 6.84 10.31 5.04
CA GLY A 58 6.02 11.45 4.64
C GLY A 58 6.84 12.74 4.48
N VAL A 59 7.71 13.04 5.44
CA VAL A 59 8.63 14.21 5.36
C VAL A 59 9.59 14.07 4.19
N LEU A 60 10.20 12.90 4.03
CA LEU A 60 11.13 12.61 2.94
C LEU A 60 10.48 12.81 1.56
N LYS A 61 9.30 12.24 1.34
CA LYS A 61 8.59 12.36 0.05
C LYS A 61 8.09 13.77 -0.21
N LYS A 62 7.68 14.50 0.83
CA LYS A 62 7.36 15.94 0.71
C LYS A 62 8.57 16.75 0.25
N ALA A 63 9.70 16.59 0.93
CA ALA A 63 10.94 17.30 0.59
C ALA A 63 11.42 16.96 -0.84
N ALA A 64 11.41 15.68 -1.20
CA ALA A 64 11.77 15.24 -2.55
C ALA A 64 10.84 15.83 -3.63
N ALA A 65 9.53 15.86 -3.38
CA ALA A 65 8.58 16.48 -4.30
C ALA A 65 8.82 17.99 -4.43
N THR A 66 9.12 18.70 -3.33
CA THR A 66 9.45 20.14 -3.38
C THR A 66 10.69 20.40 -4.24
N VAL A 67 11.75 19.61 -4.09
CA VAL A 67 12.98 19.76 -4.89
C VAL A 67 12.72 19.44 -6.36
N ASN A 68 11.99 18.35 -6.65
CA ASN A 68 11.65 17.94 -8.02
C ASN A 68 10.67 18.89 -8.74
N MET A 69 9.97 19.77 -8.04
CA MET A 69 9.13 20.79 -8.69
C MET A 69 9.92 22.04 -9.09
N ILE A 70 11.10 22.25 -8.49
CA ILE A 70 11.94 23.43 -8.72
C ILE A 70 12.95 23.18 -9.85
N TYR A 71 13.31 21.92 -10.11
CA TYR A 71 14.20 21.47 -11.17
C TYR A 71 13.44 20.79 -12.30
#